data_AF-A0A954KAX1-F1
#
_entry.id   AF-A0A954KAX1-F1
#
_cell.length_a   1.000
_cell.length_b   1.000
_cell.length_c   1.000
_cell.angle_alpha   90.00
_cell.angle_beta   90.00
_cell.angle_gamma   90.00
#
_symmetry.space_group_name_H-M   'P 1'
#
loop_
_entity.id
_entity.type
_entity.pdbx_description
1 polymer ?
#
loop_
_entity_poly.entity_id
_entity_poly.type
_entity_poly.pdbx_seq_one_letter_code
_entity_poly.pdbx_strand_id
1 'polypeptide(L)'
;MNRISATFRIALGISSLSVSIVLLAATVGLVPDRRTAVVDGRANLCETLAVKCSLLAGHDDLKGIEQGLTAIVQRNQELVSAAIRSADGTLLASAGPHSETWQPPADGKSSENRMFVPIKSQGKEWGQLEAGFQPR
;
A
#
# COMPACT_ATOMS: atom_id res chain seq x y z
N MET A 1 -0.03 7.70 59.30
CA MET A 1 -1.09 7.45 58.28
C MET A 1 -1.26 8.71 57.45
N ASN A 2 -0.60 8.78 56.29
CA ASN A 2 -0.63 9.98 55.43
C ASN A 2 -2.02 10.12 54.80
N ARG A 3 -2.76 11.15 55.21
CA ARG A 3 -4.08 11.45 54.67
C ARG A 3 -3.91 12.01 53.25
N ILE A 4 -4.37 11.24 52.27
CA ILE A 4 -4.36 11.66 50.87
C ILE A 4 -5.24 12.90 50.72
N SER A 5 -4.62 14.01 50.30
CA SER A 5 -5.27 15.30 50.10
C SER A 5 -6.43 15.19 49.10
N ALA A 6 -7.52 15.94 49.33
CA ALA A 6 -8.68 15.95 48.44
C ALA A 6 -8.30 16.36 47.01
N THR A 7 -7.37 17.31 46.87
CA THR A 7 -6.83 17.74 45.58
C THR A 7 -6.16 16.59 44.83
N PHE A 8 -5.43 15.71 45.53
CA PHE A 8 -4.79 14.55 44.92
C PHE A 8 -5.82 13.54 44.39
N ARG A 9 -6.92 13.32 45.12
CA ARG A 9 -8.00 12.42 44.68
C ARG A 9 -8.71 12.94 43.43
N ILE A 10 -8.96 14.25 43.36
CA ILE A 10 -9.58 14.89 42.20
C ILE A 10 -8.63 14.86 40.99
N ALA A 11 -7.35 15.19 41.19
CA ALA A 11 -6.34 15.13 40.12
C ALA A 11 -6.14 13.71 39.57
N LEU A 12 -6.16 12.70 40.45
CA LEU A 12 -6.07 11.30 40.05
C LEU A 12 -7.31 10.87 39.25
N GLY A 13 -8.50 11.28 39.70
CA GLY A 13 -9.77 10.99 39.02
C GLY A 13 -9.81 11.58 37.61
N ILE A 14 -9.45 12.84 37.44
CA ILE A 14 -9.47 13.49 36.11
C ILE A 14 -8.38 12.94 35.18
N SER A 15 -7.21 12.58 35.71
CA SER A 15 -6.16 11.92 34.92
C SER A 15 -6.60 10.54 34.46
N SER A 16 -7.16 9.73 35.36
CA SER A 16 -7.68 8.40 35.02
C SER A 16 -8.79 8.48 33.98
N LEU A 17 -9.72 9.44 34.14
CA LEU A 17 -10.81 9.64 33.19
C LEU A 17 -10.28 10.05 31.81
N SER A 18 -9.29 10.93 31.76
CA SER A 18 -8.66 11.35 30.50
C SER A 18 -8.01 10.18 29.77
N VAL A 19 -7.27 9.33 30.50
CA VAL A 19 -6.66 8.11 29.92
C VAL A 19 -7.74 7.15 29.43
N SER A 20 -8.81 6.94 30.20
CA SER A 20 -9.92 6.06 29.80
C SER A 20 -10.62 6.56 28.53
N ILE A 21 -10.82 7.86 28.37
CA ILE A 21 -11.42 8.44 27.16
C ILE A 21 -10.52 8.21 25.94
N VAL A 22 -9.21 8.41 26.08
CA VAL A 22 -8.24 8.16 24.98
C VAL A 22 -8.23 6.70 24.58
N LEU A 23 -8.22 5.78 25.56
CA LEU A 23 -8.26 4.34 25.29
C LEU A 23 -9.59 3.94 24.61
N LEU A 24 -10.71 4.47 25.08
CA LEU A 24 -12.01 4.22 24.46
C LEU A 24 -12.04 4.71 23.00
N ALA A 25 -11.53 5.92 22.74
CA ALA A 25 -11.42 6.46 21.38
C ALA A 25 -10.53 5.59 20.46
N ALA A 26 -9.43 5.05 21.00
CA ALA A 26 -8.59 4.10 20.26
C ALA A 26 -9.34 2.79 19.95
N THR A 27 -10.11 2.24 20.90
CA THR A 27 -10.87 0.99 20.69
C THR A 27 -12.07 1.13 19.76
N VAL A 28 -12.71 2.31 19.73
CA VAL A 28 -13.84 2.61 18.83
C VAL A 28 -13.35 2.90 17.40
N GLY A 29 -12.03 2.95 17.17
CA GLY A 29 -11.45 3.23 15.86
C GLY A 29 -11.57 4.70 15.46
N LEU A 30 -11.76 5.60 16.43
CA LEU A 30 -11.81 7.05 16.17
C LEU A 30 -10.41 7.60 15.83
N VAL A 31 -9.35 6.91 16.27
CA VAL A 31 -7.97 7.18 15.86
C VAL A 31 -7.71 6.45 14.54
N PRO A 32 -7.51 7.16 13.42
CA PRO A 32 -7.24 6.51 12.14
C PRO A 32 -5.90 5.76 12.20
N ASP A 33 -5.93 4.47 11.85
CA ASP A 33 -4.71 3.69 11.69
C ASP A 33 -3.98 4.16 10.43
N ARG A 34 -2.94 4.97 10.64
CA ARG A 34 -2.17 5.56 9.55
C ARG A 34 -1.49 4.51 8.68
N ARG A 35 -1.17 3.35 9.24
CA ARG A 35 -0.49 2.26 8.53
C ARG A 35 -1.48 1.57 7.60
N THR A 36 -2.66 1.21 8.09
CA THR A 36 -3.75 0.67 7.28
C THR A 36 -4.15 1.65 6.17
N ALA A 37 -4.30 2.94 6.48
CA ALA A 37 -4.64 3.95 5.47
C ALA A 37 -3.58 4.07 4.35
N VAL A 38 -2.29 3.93 4.67
CA VAL A 38 -1.21 3.91 3.66
C VAL A 38 -1.28 2.64 2.82
N VAL A 39 -1.51 1.48 3.43
CA VAL A 39 -1.63 0.20 2.71
C VAL A 39 -2.84 0.22 1.78
N ASP A 40 -4.01 0.69 2.25
CA ASP A 40 -5.21 0.88 1.43
C ASP A 40 -4.95 1.85 0.28
N GLY A 41 -4.24 2.96 0.53
CA GLY A 41 -3.84 3.91 -0.51
C GLY A 41 -2.97 3.25 -1.59
N ARG A 42 -1.96 2.49 -1.17
CA ARG A 42 -1.07 1.75 -2.09
C ARG A 42 -1.83 0.66 -2.87
N ALA A 43 -2.75 -0.05 -2.22
CA ALA A 43 -3.59 -1.06 -2.85
C ALA A 43 -4.50 -0.45 -3.92
N ASN A 44 -5.20 0.64 -3.60
CA ASN A 44 -6.06 1.37 -4.54
C ASN A 44 -5.28 1.91 -5.74
N LEU A 45 -4.06 2.40 -5.53
CA LEU A 45 -3.17 2.80 -6.63
C LEU A 45 -2.85 1.63 -7.53
N CYS A 46 -2.38 0.51 -6.97
CA CYS A 46 -2.03 -0.69 -7.75
C CYS A 46 -3.23 -1.26 -8.48
N GLU A 47 -4.41 -1.29 -7.86
CA GLU A 47 -5.65 -1.75 -8.49
C GLU A 47 -6.06 -0.84 -9.66
N THR A 48 -6.01 0.48 -9.46
CA THR A 48 -6.29 1.45 -10.54
C THR A 48 -5.34 1.26 -11.71
N LEU A 49 -4.05 1.01 -11.44
CA LEU A 49 -3.05 0.71 -12.47
C LEU A 49 -3.35 -0.60 -13.18
N ALA A 50 -3.70 -1.65 -12.44
CA ALA A 50 -4.05 -2.95 -13.02
C ALA A 50 -5.28 -2.86 -13.92
N VAL A 51 -6.31 -2.10 -13.53
CA VAL A 51 -7.50 -1.85 -14.36
C VAL A 51 -7.11 -1.08 -15.63
N LYS A 52 -6.32 -0.01 -15.52
CA LYS A 52 -5.84 0.74 -16.70
C LYS A 52 -5.00 -0.13 -17.64
N CYS A 53 -4.14 -0.98 -17.09
CA CYS A 53 -3.35 -1.92 -17.86
C CYS A 53 -4.22 -3.01 -18.49
N SER A 54 -5.28 -3.46 -17.83
CA SER A 54 -6.24 -4.43 -18.40
C SER A 54 -6.93 -3.88 -19.64
N LEU A 55 -7.25 -2.58 -19.65
CA LEU A 55 -7.82 -1.89 -20.81
C LEU A 55 -6.80 -1.78 -21.96
N LEU A 56 -5.55 -1.45 -21.65
CA LEU A 56 -4.48 -1.28 -22.64
C LEU A 56 -3.93 -2.62 -23.17
N ALA A 57 -3.99 -3.68 -22.37
CA ALA A 57 -3.59 -5.05 -22.73
C ALA A 57 -4.40 -5.59 -23.92
N GLY A 58 -5.64 -5.13 -24.12
CA GLY A 58 -6.43 -5.47 -25.30
C GLY A 58 -5.93 -4.84 -26.62
N HIS A 59 -5.07 -3.83 -26.54
CA HIS A 59 -4.57 -3.05 -27.68
C HIS A 59 -3.10 -3.30 -28.03
N ASP A 60 -2.40 -4.19 -27.29
CA ASP A 60 -0.97 -4.52 -27.46
C ASP A 60 0.00 -3.32 -27.36
N ASP A 61 -0.44 -2.18 -26.81
CA ASP A 61 0.37 -0.96 -26.73
C ASP A 61 1.30 -0.98 -25.50
N LEU A 62 2.27 -1.90 -25.51
CA LEU A 62 3.23 -2.10 -24.42
C LEU A 62 4.08 -0.84 -24.15
N LYS A 63 4.40 -0.07 -25.20
CA LYS A 63 5.16 1.18 -25.06
C LYS A 63 4.40 2.27 -24.31
N GLY A 64 3.10 2.45 -24.57
CA GLY A 64 2.29 3.42 -23.83
C GLY A 64 2.12 3.03 -22.37
N ILE A 65 2.04 1.72 -22.09
CA ILE A 65 2.02 1.18 -20.73
C ILE A 65 3.33 1.51 -20.01
N GLU A 66 4.50 1.26 -20.61
CA GLU A 66 5.81 1.57 -20.03
C GLU A 66 5.98 3.07 -19.75
N GLN A 67 5.58 3.93 -20.70
CA GLN A 67 5.61 5.37 -20.53
C GLN A 67 4.69 5.85 -19.40
N GLY A 68 3.47 5.31 -19.33
CA GLY A 68 2.53 5.60 -18.25
C GLY A 68 3.09 5.19 -16.90
N LEU A 69 3.64 3.98 -16.81
CA LEU A 69 4.26 3.46 -15.60
C LEU A 69 5.43 4.32 -15.14
N THR A 70 6.30 4.72 -16.08
CA THR A 70 7.43 5.63 -15.83
C THR A 70 6.96 6.99 -15.31
N ALA A 71 5.93 7.58 -15.91
CA ALA A 71 5.37 8.85 -15.45
C ALA A 71 4.78 8.74 -14.04
N ILE A 72 4.20 7.60 -13.68
CA ILE A 72 3.63 7.35 -12.35
C ILE A 72 4.74 7.18 -11.31
N VAL A 73 5.78 6.40 -11.62
CA VAL A 73 6.96 6.24 -10.74
C VAL A 73 7.64 7.59 -10.51
N GLN A 74 7.85 8.38 -11.56
CA GLN A 74 8.46 9.71 -11.43
C GLN A 74 7.63 10.71 -10.60
N ARG A 75 6.29 10.59 -10.63
CA ARG A 75 5.38 11.49 -9.89
C ARG A 75 5.15 11.06 -8.44
N ASN A 76 5.38 9.80 -8.10
CA ASN A 76 5.12 9.26 -6.76
C ASN A 76 6.44 8.89 -6.08
N GLN A 77 6.94 9.75 -5.19
CA GLN A 77 8.21 9.52 -4.49
C GLN A 77 8.22 8.25 -3.61
N GLU A 78 7.05 7.77 -3.18
CA GLU A 78 6.95 6.54 -2.39
C GLU A 78 7.03 5.26 -3.24
N LEU A 79 6.82 5.36 -4.56
CA LEU A 79 6.89 4.24 -5.50
C LEU A 79 8.30 4.17 -6.10
N VAL A 80 9.10 3.19 -5.65
CA VAL A 80 10.51 3.03 -6.05
C VAL A 80 10.60 2.41 -7.43
N SER A 81 9.79 1.39 -7.69
CA SER A 81 9.77 0.70 -8.98
C SER A 81 8.41 0.10 -9.26
N ALA A 82 8.08 -0.04 -10.53
CA ALA A 82 6.89 -0.76 -10.95
C ALA A 82 7.20 -1.52 -12.23
N ALA A 83 6.58 -2.68 -12.42
CA ALA A 83 6.70 -3.45 -13.65
C ALA A 83 5.46 -4.27 -13.92
N ILE A 84 5.36 -4.78 -15.14
CA ILE A 84 4.31 -5.68 -15.55
C ILE A 84 4.95 -6.93 -16.11
N ARG A 85 4.53 -8.05 -15.56
CA ARG A 85 4.95 -9.39 -15.96
C ARG A 85 3.79 -10.10 -16.63
N SER A 86 4.03 -10.73 -17.77
CA SER A 86 3.04 -11.60 -18.42
C SER A 86 2.73 -12.81 -17.55
N ALA A 87 1.60 -13.48 -17.80
CA ALA A 87 1.29 -14.77 -17.19
C ALA A 87 2.40 -15.82 -17.41
N ASP A 88 3.12 -15.74 -18.53
CA ASP A 88 4.28 -16.61 -18.84
C ASP A 88 5.58 -16.24 -18.09
N GLY A 89 5.55 -15.20 -17.24
CA GLY A 89 6.71 -14.76 -16.46
C GLY A 89 7.62 -13.75 -17.18
N THR A 90 7.36 -13.44 -18.45
CA THR A 90 8.10 -12.45 -19.24
C THR A 90 7.84 -11.04 -18.73
N LEU A 91 8.89 -10.25 -18.50
CA LEU A 91 8.77 -8.84 -18.16
C LEU A 91 8.36 -8.05 -19.42
N LEU A 92 7.16 -7.46 -19.41
CA LEU A 92 6.59 -6.74 -20.55
C LEU A 92 6.93 -5.24 -20.52
N ALA A 93 6.92 -4.66 -19.32
CA ALA A 93 7.25 -3.25 -19.10
C ALA A 93 7.85 -3.07 -17.71
N SER A 94 8.76 -2.13 -17.54
CA SER A 94 9.35 -1.80 -16.24
C SER A 94 9.65 -0.30 -16.13
N ALA A 95 9.60 0.20 -14.91
CA ALA A 95 9.88 1.58 -14.55
C ALA A 95 10.69 1.64 -13.25
N GLY A 96 11.76 2.45 -13.27
CA GLY A 96 12.74 2.51 -12.18
C GLY A 96 13.67 1.29 -12.15
N PRO A 97 14.49 1.12 -11.08
CA PRO A 97 15.44 0.01 -10.93
C PRO A 97 14.73 -1.31 -10.55
N HIS A 98 13.65 -1.68 -11.25
CA HIS A 98 12.81 -2.81 -10.88
C HIS A 98 13.57 -4.14 -10.93
N SER A 99 14.32 -4.40 -12.00
CA SER A 99 15.08 -5.65 -12.16
C SER A 99 16.14 -5.87 -11.06
N GLU A 100 16.64 -4.81 -10.44
CA GLU A 100 17.67 -4.87 -9.39
C GLU A 100 17.07 -4.92 -7.98
N THR A 101 15.92 -4.27 -7.80
CA THR A 101 15.28 -4.10 -6.48
C THR A 101 14.16 -5.10 -6.20
N TRP A 102 13.59 -5.70 -7.25
CA TRP A 102 12.49 -6.64 -7.13
C TRP A 102 12.98 -8.03 -6.73
N GLN A 103 12.52 -8.48 -5.57
CA GLN A 103 12.68 -9.85 -5.11
C GLN A 103 11.28 -10.41 -4.83
N PRO A 104 10.86 -11.45 -5.56
CA PRO A 104 9.54 -12.03 -5.36
C PRO A 104 9.42 -12.52 -3.91
N PRO A 105 8.31 -12.20 -3.22
CA PRO A 105 8.12 -12.64 -1.84
C PRO A 105 8.02 -14.16 -1.78
N ALA A 106 8.76 -14.78 -0.86
CA ALA A 106 8.84 -16.24 -0.73
C ALA A 106 7.49 -16.93 -0.46
N ASP A 107 6.53 -16.20 0.13
CA ASP A 107 5.19 -16.70 0.48
C ASP A 107 4.12 -16.41 -0.60
N GLY A 108 4.49 -15.73 -1.70
CA GLY A 108 3.52 -15.34 -2.73
C GLY A 108 2.39 -14.43 -2.23
N LYS A 109 2.63 -13.68 -1.13
CA LYS A 109 1.69 -12.71 -0.55
C LYS A 109 2.20 -11.27 -0.67
N SER A 110 1.27 -10.35 -0.97
CA SER A 110 1.56 -8.93 -1.04
C SER A 110 1.95 -8.43 0.36
N SER A 111 3.02 -7.66 0.42
CA SER A 111 3.52 -7.01 1.63
C SER A 111 3.35 -5.50 1.51
N GLU A 112 3.38 -4.77 2.63
CA GLU A 112 3.18 -3.31 2.63
C GLU A 112 4.07 -2.57 1.62
N ASN A 113 5.30 -3.05 1.42
CA ASN A 113 6.28 -2.43 0.53
C ASN A 113 6.38 -3.10 -0.84
N ARG A 114 5.68 -4.22 -1.06
CA ARG A 114 5.74 -5.02 -2.29
C ARG A 114 4.37 -5.55 -2.59
N MET A 115 3.68 -4.87 -3.50
CA MET A 115 2.34 -5.26 -3.91
C MET A 115 2.41 -5.89 -5.28
N PHE A 116 1.61 -6.92 -5.48
CA PHE A 116 1.37 -7.45 -6.80
C PHE A 116 -0.12 -7.64 -7.03
N VAL A 117 -0.58 -7.22 -8.19
CA VAL A 117 -2.00 -7.21 -8.55
C VAL A 117 -2.15 -7.95 -9.89
N PRO A 118 -2.97 -9.00 -9.96
CA PRO A 118 -3.20 -9.71 -11.21
C PRO A 118 -3.98 -8.81 -12.18
N ILE A 119 -3.52 -8.78 -13.42
CA ILE A 119 -4.14 -8.08 -14.54
C ILE A 119 -4.93 -9.11 -15.33
N LYS A 120 -6.24 -8.91 -15.45
CA LYS A 120 -7.14 -9.80 -16.19
C LYS A 120 -7.61 -9.11 -17.46
N SER A 121 -7.47 -9.76 -18.60
CA SER A 121 -8.03 -9.30 -19.88
C SER A 121 -9.06 -10.32 -20.37
N GLN A 122 -10.28 -9.86 -20.67
CA GLN A 122 -11.40 -10.70 -21.13
C GLN A 122 -11.66 -11.95 -20.25
N GLY A 123 -11.48 -11.81 -18.93
CA GLY A 123 -11.71 -12.90 -17.97
C GLY A 123 -10.57 -13.91 -17.84
N LYS A 124 -9.47 -13.77 -18.61
CA LYS A 124 -8.24 -14.56 -18.44
C LYS A 124 -7.14 -13.73 -17.79
N GLU A 125 -6.28 -14.40 -17.03
CA GLU A 125 -5.07 -13.78 -16.49
C GLU A 125 -4.13 -13.45 -17.65
N TRP A 126 -3.88 -12.15 -17.84
CA TRP A 126 -2.99 -11.65 -18.90
C TRP A 126 -1.59 -11.39 -18.33
N GLY A 127 -1.51 -10.97 -17.07
CA GLY A 127 -0.25 -10.73 -16.40
C GLY A 127 -0.44 -10.28 -14.96
N GLN A 128 0.60 -9.69 -14.40
CA GLN A 128 0.67 -9.21 -13.03
C GLN A 128 1.42 -7.88 -13.00
N LEU A 129 0.83 -6.90 -12.33
CA LEU A 129 1.51 -5.67 -11.94
C LEU A 129 2.35 -5.95 -10.70
N GLU A 130 3.61 -5.55 -10.72
CA GLU A 130 4.58 -5.65 -9.64
C GLU A 130 4.94 -4.22 -9.20
N ALA A 131 4.67 -3.85 -7.95
CA ALA A 131 4.93 -2.51 -7.43
C ALA A 131 5.79 -2.57 -6.16
N GLY A 132 6.95 -1.92 -6.21
CA GLY A 132 7.88 -1.76 -5.10
C GLY A 132 7.79 -0.37 -4.50
N PHE A 133 7.47 -0.30 -3.20
CA PHE A 133 7.40 0.94 -2.44
C PHE A 133 8.58 1.08 -1.49
N GLN A 134 8.90 2.32 -1.13
CA GLN A 134 9.95 2.60 -0.17
C GLN A 134 9.59 2.04 1.21
N PRO A 135 10.51 1.32 1.88
CA PRO A 135 10.33 0.93 3.27
C PRO A 135 10.30 2.19 4.14
N ARG A 136 9.28 2.29 4.99
CA ARG A 136 9.11 3.41 5.93
C ARG A 136 9.39 2.96 7.36
#